data_AF-A0A4V3EA40-F1
#
_entry.id   AF-A0A4V3EA40-F1
#
_cell.length_a   1.000
_cell.length_b   1.000
_cell.length_c   1.000
_cell.angle_alpha   90.00
_cell.angle_beta   90.00
_cell.angle_gamma   90.00
#
_symmetry.space_group_name_H-M   'P 1'
#
loop_
_entity.id
_entity.type
_entity.pdbx_description
1 polymer ?
#
loop_
_entity_poly.entity_id
_entity_poly.type
_entity_poly.pdbx_seq_one_letter_code
_entity_poly.pdbx_strand_id
1 'polypeptide(L)' 'MTSHFKTRLVRTLKPGDSITLDNGRIRLEAIQVPGRRVSLRLELPAEVVIDTPKPKKDLTTEKVLLG' A
#
# COMPACT_ATOMS: atom_id res chain seq x y z
N MET A 1 -6.76 -31.18 -5.85
CA MET A 1 -7.48 -30.01 -5.31
C MET A 1 -6.48 -29.12 -4.60
N THR A 2 -6.04 -28.01 -5.18
CA THR A 2 -5.19 -27.02 -4.49
C THR A 2 -6.09 -25.99 -3.81
N SER A 3 -6.21 -26.07 -2.48
CA SER A 3 -6.92 -25.07 -1.69
C SER A 3 -6.08 -23.80 -1.63
N HIS A 4 -6.51 -22.74 -2.32
CA HIS A 4 -5.90 -21.42 -2.19
C HIS A 4 -6.42 -20.76 -0.91
N PHE A 5 -5.72 -20.97 0.20
CA PHE A 5 -5.99 -20.23 1.43
C PHE A 5 -5.56 -18.77 1.26
N LYS A 6 -6.54 -17.86 1.21
CA LYS A 6 -6.30 -16.42 1.19
C LYS A 6 -6.24 -15.90 2.63
N THR A 7 -5.04 -15.68 3.13
CA THR A 7 -4.84 -15.04 4.44
C THR A 7 -4.88 -13.52 4.28
N ARG A 8 -5.71 -12.84 5.08
CA ARG A 8 -5.77 -11.38 5.14
C ARG A 8 -4.97 -10.89 6.35
N LEU A 9 -3.89 -10.15 6.10
CA LEU A 9 -3.16 -9.41 7.13
C LEU A 9 -3.61 -7.96 7.15
N VAL A 10 -4.04 -7.46 8.30
CA VAL A 10 -4.34 -6.04 8.53
C VAL A 10 -3.38 -5.52 9.59
N ARG A 11 -2.58 -4.50 9.25
CA ARG A 11 -1.61 -3.90 10.16
C ARG A 11 -1.60 -2.39 9.98
N THR A 12 -1.50 -1.66 11.09
CA THR A 12 -1.28 -0.22 11.09
C THR A 12 0.22 0.05 11.00
N LEU A 13 0.63 0.88 10.04
CA LEU A 13 2.01 1.34 9.88
C LEU A 13 2.08 2.85 10.11
N LYS A 14 3.02 3.29 10.95
CA LYS A 14 3.39 4.70 11.09
C LYS A 14 4.50 5.04 10.09
N PRO A 15 4.68 6.31 9.72
CA PRO A 15 5.83 6.70 8.92
C PRO A 15 7.16 6.28 9.58
N GLY A 16 8.06 5.70 8.78
CA GLY A 16 9.29 5.08 9.25
C GLY A 16 9.16 3.58 9.56
N ASP A 17 7.93 3.06 9.71
CA ASP A 17 7.73 1.62 9.88
C ASP A 17 7.93 0.89 8.55
N SER A 18 8.46 -0.34 8.65
CA SER A 18 8.50 -1.27 7.53
C SER A 18 7.99 -2.65 7.91
N ILE A 19 7.43 -3.35 6.92
CA ILE A 19 7.01 -4.74 7.03
C ILE A 19 7.64 -5.53 5.90
N THR A 20 8.11 -6.73 6.24
CA THR A 20 8.65 -7.68 5.28
C THR A 20 7.68 -8.83 5.10
N LEU A 21 7.38 -9.15 3.84
CA LEU A 21 6.47 -10.21 3.40
C LEU A 21 7.24 -11.22 2.55
N ASP A 22 6.61 -12.37 2.29
CA ASP A 22 7.17 -13.43 1.45
C ASP A 22 8.60 -13.84 1.86
N ASN A 23 8.76 -14.21 3.14
CA ASN A 23 10.02 -14.69 3.71
C ASN A 23 11.23 -13.77 3.48
N GLY A 24 11.04 -12.45 3.45
CA GLY A 24 12.15 -11.52 3.26
C GLY A 24 12.20 -10.85 1.89
N ARG A 25 11.42 -11.35 0.92
CA ARG A 25 11.56 -10.94 -0.48
C ARG A 25 10.88 -9.62 -0.79
N ILE A 26 9.76 -9.34 -0.13
CA ILE A 26 8.97 -8.14 -0.37
C ILE A 26 9.09 -7.24 0.85
N ARG A 27 9.44 -5.97 0.65
CA ARG A 27 9.48 -4.98 1.73
C ARG A 27 8.54 -3.83 1.42
N LEU A 28 7.70 -3.48 2.38
CA LEU A 28 6.81 -2.33 2.33
C LEU A 28 7.21 -1.35 3.44
N GLU A 29 7.40 -0.10 3.08
CA GLU A 29 7.77 0.99 4.00
C GLU A 29 6.75 2.12 3.91
N ALA A 30 6.31 2.63 5.06
CA ALA A 30 5.48 3.81 5.13
C ALA A 30 6.35 5.07 5.25
N ILE A 31 6.20 5.99 4.31
CA ILE A 31 7.01 7.20 4.22
C ILE A 31 6.12 8.43 4.42
N GLN A 32 6.52 9.32 5.33
CA GLN A 32 5.90 10.64 5.43
C GLN A 32 6.47 11.52 4.32
N VAL A 33 5.59 11.97 3.42
CA VAL A 33 5.95 12.99 2.43
C VAL A 33 5.34 14.32 2.90
N PRO A 34 6.15 15.39 3.07
CA PRO A 34 5.63 16.70 3.44
C PRO A 34 4.51 17.15 2.49
N GLY A 35 3.38 17.61 3.03
CA GLY A 35 2.21 18.02 2.25
C GLY A 35 1.36 16.88 1.68
N ARG A 36 1.67 15.61 1.97
CA ARG A 36 0.85 14.44 1.56
C ARG A 36 0.44 13.58 2.76
N ARG A 37 -0.64 12.80 2.61
CA ARG A 37 -1.27 12.03 3.70
C ARG A 37 -0.44 10.84 4.21
N VAL A 38 0.30 10.14 3.36
CA VAL A 38 1.34 9.11 3.63
C VAL A 38 1.63 8.47 2.26
N SER A 39 2.88 8.11 1.98
CA SER A 39 3.25 7.33 0.78
C SER A 39 3.74 5.95 1.19
N LEU A 40 3.52 4.95 0.33
CA LEU A 40 4.04 3.59 0.54
C LEU A 40 5.15 3.33 -0.48
N ARG A 41 6.32 2.89 -0.02
CA ARG A 41 7.39 2.39 -0.87
C ARG A 41 7.39 0.87 -0.82
N LEU A 42 7.42 0.25 -1.99
CA LEU A 42 7.39 -1.19 -2.16
C LEU A 42 8.69 -1.63 -2.86
N GLU A 43 9.46 -2.48 -2.21
CA GLU A 43 10.65 -3.11 -2.78
C GLU A 43 10.33 -4.58 -3.07
N LEU A 44 10.56 -4.98 -4.31
CA LEU A 44 10.21 -6.29 -4.85
C LEU A 44 11.42 -6.90 -5.57
N PRO A 45 11.55 -8.23 -5.62
CA PRO A 45 12.48 -8.88 -6.52
C PRO A 45 12.03 -8.69 -7.97
N ALA A 46 12.96 -8.82 -8.92
CA ALA A 46 12.75 -8.52 -10.33
C ALA A 46 11.60 -9.33 -10.99
N GLU A 47 11.17 -10.44 -10.38
CA GLU A 47 10.17 -11.36 -10.92
C GLU A 47 8.76 -11.20 -10.31
N VAL A 48 8.44 -10.07 -9.66
CA VAL A 48 7.08 -9.83 -9.14
C VAL A 48 6.22 -9.04 -10.10
N VAL A 49 5.02 -9.56 -10.39
CA VAL A 49 3.97 -8.85 -11.11
C VAL A 49 3.12 -8.07 -10.11
N ILE A 50 3.09 -6.74 -10.24
CA ILE A 50 2.18 -5.87 -9.47
C ILE A 50 0.93 -5.62 -10.32
N ASP A 51 -0.21 -6.17 -9.89
CA ASP A 51 -1.51 -5.71 -10.38
C ASP A 51 -1.98 -4.57 -9.47
N THR A 52 -1.84 -3.33 -9.95
CA THR A 52 -2.41 -2.18 -9.23
C THR A 52 -3.89 -2.08 -9.59
N PRO A 53 -4.82 -2.30 -8.65
CA PRO A 53 -6.23 -2.09 -8.95
C PRO A 53 -6.40 -0.64 -9.37
N LYS A 54 -7.00 -0.43 -10.56
CA LYS A 54 -7.30 0.91 -11.07
C LYS A 54 -7.93 1.73 -9.94
N PRO A 55 -7.47 2.96 -9.68
CA PRO A 55 -8.10 3.80 -8.69
C PRO A 55 -9.57 3.89 -9.06
N LYS A 56 -10.46 3.35 -8.20
CA LYS A 56 -11.89 3.58 -8.35
C LYS A 56 -12.06 5.09 -8.28
N LYS A 57 -12.47 5.68 -9.39
CA LYS A 57 -12.70 7.11 -9.55
C LYS A 57 -13.94 7.49 -8.73
N ASP A 58 -13.83 7.49 -7.41
CA ASP A 58 -14.85 7.95 -6.47
C ASP A 58 -14.19 8.37 -5.17
N LEU A 59 -13.57 9.55 -5.21
CA LEU A 59 -13.65 10.48 -4.11
C LEU A 59 -14.01 11.81 -4.76
N THR A 60 -15.31 12.10 -4.71
CA THR A 60 -15.86 13.44 -4.81
C THR A 60 -14.85 14.43 -4.26
N THR A 61 -14.21 15.16 -5.16
CA THR A 61 -13.62 16.45 -4.83
C THR A 61 -14.81 17.36 -4.57
N GLU A 62 -15.51 17.17 -3.45
CA GLU A 62 -16.24 18.25 -2.83
C GLU A 62 -15.17 19.25 -2.42
N LYS A 63 -14.93 20.13 -3.38
CA LYS A 63 -14.57 21.52 -3.23
C LYS A 63 -15.02 21.98 -1.83
N VAL A 64 -14.14 21.87 -0.84
CA VAL A 64 -14.26 22.66 0.38
C VAL A 64 -14.00 24.10 -0.08
N LEU A 65 -15.07 24.72 -0.56
CA LEU A 65 -15.22 26.15 -0.65
C LEU A 65 -15.14 26.65 0.79
N LEU A 66 -13.98 27.15 1.20
CA LEU A 66 -13.90 28.12 2.28
C LEU A 66 -14.51 29.41 1.73
N GLY A 67 -15.81 29.57 1.95
CA GLY A 67 -16.40 30.89 2.18
C GLY A 67 -16.14 31.33 3.61
#